data_AF-A0A1Y3BAR3-F1
#
_entry.id   AF-A0A1Y3BAR3-F1
#
_cell.length_a   1.000
_cell.length_b   1.000
_cell.length_c   1.000
_cell.angle_alpha   90.00
_cell.angle_beta   90.00
_cell.angle_gamma   90.00
#
_symmetry.space_group_name_H-M   'P 1'
#
loop_
_entity.id
_entity.type
_entity.pdbx_description
1 polymer ?
#
loop_
_entity_poly.entity_id
_entity_poly.type
_entity_poly.pdbx_seq_one_letter_code
_entity_poly.pdbx_strand_id
1 'polypeptide(L)'
;RLLSIKPHQAGTKRDEELAQFYKNSFRDAGLDRSYLIPYKVLLSYTNPERPNRIYLNDKSTNAVYIIDNQEPPLRPDESNTISSYNGYSPSGDIIGEPVYCNYGLIEDFLQLDNVRIDLNGKICIIRYGRIFRGNKVMNAERFGCAAVIFFNDPDTISPFGNGPESSYPNSIWLNGKTMQSGNIRLNDGDPLTPGYPSIIDGFREDLNDNEQIHLPQIPSQPIGYDDVQMIFS
;
A
#
# COMPACT_ATOMS: atom_id res chain seq x y z
N ARG A 1 -7.69 23.11 8.68
CA ARG A 1 -6.56 23.47 7.80
C ARG A 1 -5.20 23.02 8.34
N LEU A 2 -4.84 23.28 9.61
CA LEU A 2 -3.54 22.88 10.19
C LEU A 2 -3.24 21.38 10.05
N LEU A 3 -4.23 20.53 10.33
CA LEU A 3 -4.04 19.07 10.37
C LEU A 3 -3.64 18.47 9.02
N SER A 4 -4.10 19.08 7.90
CA SER A 4 -3.95 18.54 6.55
C SER A 4 -3.00 19.36 5.66
N ILE A 5 -2.18 20.24 6.23
CA ILE A 5 -1.30 21.13 5.45
C ILE A 5 -0.03 20.42 4.93
N LYS A 6 0.39 19.34 5.60
CA LYS A 6 1.55 18.51 5.24
C LYS A 6 1.23 17.06 5.58
N PRO A 7 1.81 16.08 4.87
CA PRO A 7 1.70 14.67 5.26
C PRO A 7 2.20 14.44 6.68
N HIS A 8 1.51 13.57 7.40
CA HIS A 8 1.76 13.27 8.82
C HIS A 8 1.73 11.76 9.05
N GLN A 9 2.53 11.04 8.28
CA GLN A 9 2.68 9.58 8.41
C GLN A 9 3.13 9.21 9.82
N ALA A 10 2.61 8.10 10.34
CA ALA A 10 2.90 7.60 11.68
C ALA A 10 4.42 7.58 11.95
N GLY A 11 4.85 8.06 13.10
CA GLY A 11 6.26 8.04 13.52
C GLY A 11 7.15 9.12 12.89
N THR A 12 6.60 9.99 12.03
CA THR A 12 7.34 11.14 11.49
C THR A 12 7.32 12.33 12.45
N LYS A 13 8.25 13.29 12.25
CA LYS A 13 8.27 14.54 13.01
C LYS A 13 6.93 15.30 12.95
N ARG A 14 6.27 15.28 11.78
CA ARG A 14 4.98 15.98 11.62
C ARG A 14 3.86 15.32 12.43
N ASP A 15 3.87 14.00 12.53
CA ASP A 15 2.93 13.25 13.37
C ASP A 15 3.12 13.62 14.86
N GLU A 16 4.37 13.70 15.33
CA GLU A 16 4.69 14.16 16.70
C GLU A 16 4.22 15.60 16.96
N GLU A 17 4.44 16.53 16.01
CA GLU A 17 3.95 17.90 16.10
C GLU A 17 2.42 17.96 16.28
N LEU A 18 1.69 17.13 15.55
CA LEU A 18 0.23 17.03 15.67
C LEU A 18 -0.19 16.40 17.00
N ALA A 19 0.52 15.36 17.47
CA ALA A 19 0.28 14.77 18.78
C ALA A 19 0.44 15.81 19.91
N GLN A 20 1.48 16.64 19.85
CA GLN A 20 1.66 17.74 20.80
C GLN A 20 0.57 18.81 20.68
N PHE A 21 0.15 19.13 19.45
CA PHE A 21 -0.97 20.04 19.22
C PHE A 21 -2.26 19.54 19.88
N TYR A 22 -2.60 18.26 19.73
CA TYR A 22 -3.77 17.66 20.38
C TYR A 22 -3.64 17.68 21.90
N LYS A 23 -2.49 17.27 22.43
CA LYS A 23 -2.23 17.29 23.88
C LYS A 23 -2.49 18.68 24.48
N ASN A 24 -1.95 19.72 23.85
CA ASN A 24 -2.11 21.10 24.30
C ASN A 24 -3.56 21.57 24.14
N SER A 25 -4.20 21.27 23.02
CA SER A 25 -5.59 21.65 22.74
C SER A 25 -6.56 21.05 23.76
N PHE A 26 -6.35 19.79 24.17
CA PHE A 26 -7.14 19.15 25.22
C PHE A 26 -6.94 19.78 26.60
N ARG A 27 -5.70 20.13 26.95
CA ARG A 27 -5.41 20.84 28.20
C ARG A 27 -6.08 22.22 28.20
N ASP A 28 -5.97 22.96 27.10
CA ASP A 28 -6.50 24.32 26.98
C ASP A 28 -8.04 24.32 26.95
N ALA A 29 -8.67 23.22 26.49
CA ALA A 29 -10.11 22.98 26.59
C ALA A 29 -10.59 22.59 28.00
N GLY A 30 -9.70 22.48 28.98
CA GLY A 30 -10.05 22.23 30.38
C GLY A 30 -10.04 20.75 30.80
N LEU A 31 -9.44 19.84 30.03
CA LEU A 31 -9.22 18.47 30.51
C LEU A 31 -8.17 18.45 31.62
N ASP A 32 -8.49 17.78 32.73
CA ASP A 32 -7.61 17.68 33.91
C ASP A 32 -6.25 17.02 33.59
N ARG A 33 -6.24 16.06 32.65
CA ARG A 33 -5.04 15.31 32.28
C ARG A 33 -4.96 15.10 30.77
N SER A 34 -3.81 15.44 30.20
CA SER A 34 -3.49 15.25 28.80
C SER A 34 -1.99 14.99 28.65
N TYR A 35 -1.63 13.77 28.26
CA TYR A 35 -0.25 13.31 28.15
C TYR A 35 -0.05 12.43 26.91
N LEU A 36 1.18 12.37 26.43
CA LEU A 36 1.59 11.46 25.36
C LEU A 36 2.18 10.20 25.99
N ILE A 37 1.75 9.03 25.51
CA ILE A 37 2.35 7.74 25.87
C ILE A 37 3.09 7.21 24.63
N PRO A 38 4.44 7.20 24.63
CA PRO A 38 5.20 6.65 23.52
C PRO A 38 5.28 5.12 23.58
N TYR A 39 5.21 4.50 22.41
CA TYR A 39 5.57 3.10 22.19
C TYR A 39 6.60 3.04 21.07
N LYS A 40 7.53 2.09 21.17
CA LYS A 40 8.54 1.83 20.13
C LYS A 40 8.09 0.59 19.36
N VAL A 41 7.39 0.84 18.24
CA VAL A 41 6.78 -0.17 17.38
C VAL A 41 7.54 -0.33 16.07
N LEU A 42 7.47 -1.50 15.43
CA LEU A 42 7.97 -1.68 14.08
C LEU A 42 7.06 -0.96 13.08
N LEU A 43 7.64 -0.08 12.26
CA LEU A 43 6.96 0.57 11.14
C LEU A 43 7.73 0.28 9.84
N SER A 44 7.05 0.39 8.71
CA SER A 44 7.63 0.23 7.38
C SER A 44 7.53 1.53 6.59
N TYR A 45 8.57 1.90 5.86
CA TYR A 45 8.64 3.09 5.00
C TYR A 45 9.25 2.74 3.65
N THR A 46 9.02 3.59 2.65
CA THR A 46 9.75 3.54 1.38
C THR A 46 11.19 4.01 1.57
N ASN A 47 12.09 3.58 0.68
CA ASN A 47 13.44 4.10 0.60
C ASN A 47 13.52 5.18 -0.52
N PRO A 48 13.68 6.47 -0.20
CA PRO A 48 13.76 7.52 -1.22
C PRO A 48 14.95 7.38 -2.18
N GLU A 49 16.04 6.77 -1.74
CA GLU A 49 17.23 6.51 -2.57
C GLU A 49 17.04 5.32 -3.52
N ARG A 50 16.09 4.44 -3.19
CA ARG A 50 15.73 3.25 -3.97
C ARG A 50 14.21 3.13 -4.04
N PRO A 51 13.54 4.01 -4.81
CA PRO A 51 12.08 4.00 -4.90
C PRO A 51 11.59 2.69 -5.53
N ASN A 52 10.40 2.24 -5.10
CA ASN A 52 9.74 1.10 -5.70
C ASN A 52 9.41 1.44 -7.16
N ARG A 53 9.75 0.56 -8.09
CA ARG A 53 9.48 0.76 -9.52
C ARG A 53 8.99 -0.53 -10.14
N ILE A 54 8.05 -0.41 -11.07
CA ILE A 54 7.60 -1.52 -11.89
C ILE A 54 8.07 -1.25 -13.31
N TYR A 55 8.73 -2.25 -13.90
CA TYR A 55 9.23 -2.22 -15.26
C TYR A 55 8.38 -3.18 -16.10
N LEU A 56 7.63 -2.64 -17.04
CA LEU A 56 6.89 -3.43 -18.01
C LEU A 56 7.74 -3.54 -19.28
N ASN A 57 8.18 -4.77 -19.56
CA ASN A 57 8.94 -5.07 -20.77
C ASN A 57 8.02 -5.64 -21.84
N ASP A 58 7.72 -4.85 -22.86
CA ASP A 58 6.96 -5.30 -24.01
C ASP A 58 7.89 -6.05 -24.99
N LYS A 59 7.77 -7.38 -25.00
CA LYS A 59 8.57 -8.25 -25.87
C LYS A 59 8.29 -8.03 -27.36
N SER A 60 7.14 -7.46 -27.73
CA SER A 60 6.76 -7.25 -29.13
C SER A 60 7.42 -6.01 -29.73
N THR A 61 7.52 -4.92 -28.94
CA THR A 61 8.13 -3.65 -29.37
C THR A 61 9.56 -3.47 -28.85
N ASN A 62 10.01 -4.33 -27.94
CA ASN A 62 11.26 -4.19 -27.17
C ASN A 62 11.32 -2.87 -26.38
N ALA A 63 10.15 -2.31 -26.04
CA ALA A 63 10.01 -1.11 -25.23
C ALA A 63 9.96 -1.47 -23.74
N VAL A 64 10.53 -0.58 -22.91
CA VAL A 64 10.44 -0.68 -21.45
C VAL A 64 9.68 0.53 -20.93
N TYR A 65 8.52 0.27 -20.34
CA TYR A 65 7.70 1.27 -19.66
C TYR A 65 8.01 1.22 -18.17
N ILE A 66 8.15 2.40 -17.56
CA ILE A 66 8.41 2.55 -16.14
C ILE A 66 7.14 3.10 -15.49
N ILE A 67 6.56 2.32 -14.59
CA ILE A 67 5.45 2.76 -13.74
C ILE A 67 6.07 3.25 -12.43
N ASP A 68 5.89 4.54 -12.18
CA ASP A 68 6.39 5.21 -10.97
C ASP A 68 5.45 4.93 -9.78
N ASN A 69 5.99 4.98 -8.57
CA ASN A 69 5.21 4.81 -7.34
C ASN A 69 4.73 6.14 -6.75
N GLN A 70 4.82 7.22 -7.52
CA GLN A 70 4.49 8.57 -7.08
C GLN A 70 3.29 9.11 -7.87
N GLU A 71 2.26 9.56 -7.15
CA GLU A 71 1.17 10.32 -7.78
C GLU A 71 1.69 11.67 -8.29
N PRO A 72 1.27 12.12 -9.49
CA PRO A 72 1.65 13.43 -10.00
C PRO A 72 1.06 14.53 -9.11
N PRO A 73 1.78 15.65 -8.89
CA PRO A 73 1.25 16.75 -8.09
C PRO A 73 0.01 17.34 -8.77
N LEU A 74 -1.04 17.55 -7.99
CA LEU A 74 -2.31 18.13 -8.44
C LEU A 74 -2.29 19.65 -8.33
N ARG A 75 -1.37 20.22 -7.53
CA ARG A 75 -1.19 21.66 -7.37
C ARG A 75 0.30 22.03 -7.44
N PRO A 76 0.65 23.23 -7.96
CA PRO A 76 2.05 23.67 -8.03
C PRO A 76 2.76 23.78 -6.68
N ASP A 77 2.03 24.00 -5.59
CA ASP A 77 2.55 24.08 -4.22
C ASP A 77 2.67 22.71 -3.53
N GLU A 78 2.23 21.64 -4.20
CA GLU A 78 2.33 20.27 -3.69
C GLU A 78 3.78 19.80 -3.75
N SER A 79 4.45 19.91 -2.61
CA SER A 79 5.81 19.42 -2.38
C SER A 79 5.79 18.40 -1.25
N ASN A 80 6.63 17.37 -1.35
CA ASN A 80 6.81 16.32 -0.33
C ASN A 80 5.63 15.32 -0.21
N THR A 81 5.11 14.83 -1.32
CA THR A 81 4.21 13.68 -1.31
C THR A 81 4.98 12.43 -0.90
N ILE A 82 4.32 11.55 -0.14
CA ILE A 82 4.87 10.25 0.22
C ILE A 82 4.62 9.33 -0.97
N SER A 83 5.65 8.63 -1.44
CA SER A 83 5.48 7.66 -2.51
C SER A 83 4.61 6.51 -2.05
N SER A 84 3.71 6.07 -2.93
CA SER A 84 2.74 5.05 -2.63
C SER A 84 3.39 3.68 -2.49
N TYR A 85 2.95 2.93 -1.48
CA TYR A 85 3.48 1.60 -1.17
C TYR A 85 2.51 0.82 -0.29
N ASN A 86 2.74 -0.49 -0.19
CA ASN A 86 2.07 -1.32 0.78
C ASN A 86 2.93 -1.53 2.03
N GLY A 87 2.42 -1.10 3.18
CA GLY A 87 3.12 -1.24 4.45
C GLY A 87 3.34 -2.70 4.83
N TYR A 88 4.52 -3.01 5.34
CA TYR A 88 5.05 -4.36 5.62
C TYR A 88 5.26 -5.26 4.40
N SER A 89 5.16 -4.73 3.17
CA SER A 89 5.62 -5.47 1.99
C SER A 89 7.12 -5.76 2.11
N PRO A 90 7.57 -7.01 1.88
CA PRO A 90 8.99 -7.29 1.80
C PRO A 90 9.60 -6.61 0.58
N SER A 91 10.89 -6.28 0.68
CA SER A 91 11.67 -5.81 -0.46
C SER A 91 12.11 -6.99 -1.32
N GLY A 92 12.08 -6.84 -2.64
CA GLY A 92 12.63 -7.84 -3.56
C GLY A 92 12.46 -7.42 -5.00
N ASP A 93 13.38 -7.86 -5.85
CA ASP A 93 13.30 -7.68 -7.30
C ASP A 93 12.71 -8.95 -7.89
N ILE A 94 11.47 -8.85 -8.40
CA ILE A 94 10.71 -9.99 -8.95
C ILE A 94 10.51 -9.76 -10.44
N ILE A 95 10.76 -10.81 -11.23
CA ILE A 95 10.43 -10.86 -12.65
C ILE A 95 9.42 -11.98 -12.83
N GLY A 96 8.26 -11.65 -13.39
CA GLY A 96 7.21 -12.61 -13.64
C GLY A 96 6.20 -12.07 -14.65
N GLU A 97 5.41 -12.96 -15.23
CA GLU A 97 4.34 -12.58 -16.15
C GLU A 97 3.14 -12.06 -15.35
N PRO A 98 2.48 -10.97 -15.81
CA PRO A 98 1.28 -10.46 -15.16
C PRO A 98 0.10 -11.41 -15.37
N VAL A 99 -0.70 -11.62 -14.33
CA VAL A 99 -1.96 -12.38 -14.40
C VAL A 99 -3.06 -11.63 -13.66
N TYR A 100 -4.17 -11.33 -14.35
CA TYR A 100 -5.30 -10.66 -13.73
C TYR A 100 -6.05 -11.63 -12.82
N CYS A 101 -6.13 -11.31 -11.53
CA CYS A 101 -6.69 -12.17 -10.49
C CYS A 101 -7.95 -11.58 -9.85
N ASN A 102 -8.68 -10.75 -10.58
CA ASN A 102 -9.93 -10.15 -10.13
C ASN A 102 -9.79 -9.46 -8.75
N TYR A 103 -10.59 -9.83 -7.75
CA TYR A 103 -10.52 -9.26 -6.40
C TYR A 103 -9.55 -10.05 -5.49
N GLY A 104 -8.80 -11.04 -6.01
CA GLY A 104 -7.89 -11.84 -5.19
C GLY A 104 -8.62 -12.65 -4.11
N LEU A 105 -9.90 -12.98 -4.34
CA LEU A 105 -10.63 -13.90 -3.48
C LEU A 105 -10.10 -15.32 -3.70
N ILE A 106 -10.31 -16.20 -2.72
CA ILE A 106 -9.94 -17.61 -2.89
C ILE A 106 -10.66 -18.20 -4.11
N GLU A 107 -11.92 -17.82 -4.33
CA GLU A 107 -12.73 -18.24 -5.48
C GLU A 107 -12.14 -17.76 -6.82
N ASP A 108 -11.52 -16.56 -6.85
CA ASP A 108 -10.88 -16.04 -8.06
C ASP A 108 -9.68 -16.91 -8.45
N PHE A 109 -8.86 -17.30 -7.46
CA PHE A 109 -7.72 -18.18 -7.67
C PHE A 109 -8.14 -19.61 -8.06
N LEU A 110 -9.17 -20.16 -7.41
CA LEU A 110 -9.73 -21.47 -7.77
C LEU A 110 -10.29 -21.48 -9.20
N GLN A 111 -10.88 -20.37 -9.66
CA GLN A 111 -11.33 -20.26 -11.05
C GLN A 111 -10.16 -20.29 -12.04
N LEU A 112 -9.06 -19.59 -11.75
CA LEU A 112 -7.84 -19.63 -12.56
C LEU A 112 -7.23 -21.04 -12.63
N ASP A 113 -7.18 -21.74 -11.50
CA ASP A 113 -6.71 -23.13 -11.42
C ASP A 113 -7.62 -24.09 -12.20
N ASN A 114 -8.94 -23.92 -12.11
CA ASN A 114 -9.91 -24.74 -12.87
C ASN A 114 -9.74 -24.61 -14.40
N VAL A 115 -9.33 -23.43 -14.88
CA VAL A 115 -9.01 -23.22 -16.31
C VAL A 115 -7.53 -23.49 -16.62
N ARG A 116 -6.78 -24.06 -15.68
CA ARG A 116 -5.38 -24.50 -15.79
C ARG A 116 -4.40 -23.38 -16.11
N ILE A 117 -4.64 -22.18 -15.57
CA ILE A 117 -3.65 -21.11 -15.57
C ILE A 117 -2.66 -21.40 -14.44
N ASP A 118 -1.41 -21.72 -14.79
CA ASP A 118 -0.33 -21.83 -13.81
C ASP A 118 -0.05 -20.45 -13.20
N LEU A 119 0.03 -20.34 -11.88
CA LEU A 119 0.27 -19.08 -11.16
C LEU A 119 1.67 -19.01 -10.55
N ASN A 120 2.42 -20.11 -10.60
CA ASN A 120 3.75 -20.18 -9.99
C ASN A 120 4.70 -19.14 -10.61
N GLY A 121 5.28 -18.29 -9.76
CA GLY A 121 6.21 -17.25 -10.18
C GLY A 121 5.57 -16.07 -10.91
N LYS A 122 4.24 -16.01 -11.04
CA LYS A 122 3.55 -14.91 -11.72
C LYS A 122 3.36 -13.70 -10.82
N ILE A 123 3.14 -12.55 -11.46
CA ILE A 123 2.79 -11.29 -10.78
C ILE A 123 1.28 -11.11 -10.87
N CYS A 124 0.62 -11.27 -9.74
CA CYS A 124 -0.83 -11.18 -9.63
C CYS A 124 -1.29 -9.70 -9.69
N ILE A 125 -2.10 -9.32 -10.69
CA ILE A 125 -2.73 -7.99 -10.80
C ILE A 125 -4.13 -8.06 -10.20
N ILE A 126 -4.37 -7.33 -9.11
CA ILE A 126 -5.59 -7.46 -8.29
C ILE A 126 -6.25 -6.10 -8.08
N ARG A 127 -7.56 -6.01 -8.27
CA ARG A 127 -8.34 -4.82 -7.91
C ARG A 127 -8.64 -4.76 -6.41
N TYR A 128 -8.61 -3.55 -5.86
CA TYR A 128 -9.05 -3.28 -4.49
C TYR A 128 -10.54 -3.58 -4.29
N GLY A 129 -10.95 -3.75 -3.02
CA GLY A 129 -12.34 -4.02 -2.61
C GLY A 129 -12.61 -5.45 -2.14
N ARG A 130 -13.85 -5.72 -1.72
CA ARG A 130 -14.37 -7.01 -1.20
C ARG A 130 -13.74 -7.51 0.10
N ILE A 131 -12.44 -7.78 0.12
CA ILE A 131 -11.70 -8.27 1.28
C ILE A 131 -10.50 -7.36 1.58
N PHE A 132 -9.98 -7.46 2.80
CA PHE A 132 -8.77 -6.76 3.20
C PHE A 132 -7.57 -7.13 2.30
N ARG A 133 -6.75 -6.14 1.93
CA ARG A 133 -5.65 -6.31 0.97
C ARG A 133 -4.61 -7.34 1.39
N GLY A 134 -4.32 -7.46 2.69
CA GLY A 134 -3.40 -8.49 3.18
C GLY A 134 -3.89 -9.91 2.90
N ASN A 135 -5.21 -10.15 2.94
CA ASN A 135 -5.77 -11.45 2.59
C ASN A 135 -5.57 -11.77 1.11
N LYS A 136 -5.60 -10.75 0.23
CA LYS A 136 -5.33 -10.92 -1.20
C LYS A 136 -3.87 -11.32 -1.45
N VAL A 137 -2.93 -10.71 -0.72
CA VAL A 137 -1.50 -11.08 -0.77
C VAL A 137 -1.28 -12.51 -0.28
N MET A 138 -1.85 -12.86 0.89
CA MET A 138 -1.78 -14.22 1.42
C MET A 138 -2.38 -15.25 0.47
N ASN A 139 -3.51 -14.94 -0.19
CA ASN A 139 -4.09 -15.83 -1.18
C ASN A 139 -3.16 -15.98 -2.39
N ALA A 140 -2.66 -14.89 -2.97
CA ALA A 140 -1.72 -14.96 -4.09
C ALA A 140 -0.49 -15.82 -3.75
N GLU A 141 0.09 -15.63 -2.57
CA GLU A 141 1.21 -16.43 -2.08
C GLU A 141 0.86 -17.92 -2.00
N ARG A 142 -0.31 -18.28 -1.44
CA ARG A 142 -0.76 -19.68 -1.33
C ARG A 142 -0.92 -20.38 -2.69
N PHE A 143 -1.21 -19.64 -3.73
CA PHE A 143 -1.33 -20.14 -5.10
C PHE A 143 -0.02 -20.00 -5.91
N GLY A 144 1.10 -19.63 -5.27
CA GLY A 144 2.43 -19.62 -5.88
C GLY A 144 2.80 -18.34 -6.64
N CYS A 145 1.97 -17.29 -6.61
CA CYS A 145 2.34 -15.99 -7.16
C CYS A 145 3.56 -15.42 -6.41
N ALA A 146 4.48 -14.79 -7.15
CA ALA A 146 5.71 -14.24 -6.60
C ALA A 146 5.59 -12.77 -6.15
N ALA A 147 4.58 -12.05 -6.64
CA ALA A 147 4.30 -10.67 -6.25
C ALA A 147 2.85 -10.28 -6.54
N VAL A 148 2.39 -9.18 -5.95
CA VAL A 148 1.06 -8.61 -6.16
C VAL A 148 1.14 -7.15 -6.56
N ILE A 149 0.40 -6.77 -7.60
CA ILE A 149 0.19 -5.37 -7.97
C ILE A 149 -1.29 -5.03 -7.73
N PHE A 150 -1.54 -3.96 -6.99
CA PHE A 150 -2.89 -3.49 -6.71
C PHE A 150 -3.27 -2.26 -7.52
N PHE A 151 -4.54 -2.16 -7.89
CA PHE A 151 -5.11 -0.96 -8.47
C PHE A 151 -6.54 -0.71 -8.00
N ASN A 152 -6.99 0.54 -8.11
CA ASN A 152 -8.39 0.89 -7.88
C ASN A 152 -9.20 0.69 -9.17
N ASP A 153 -10.31 -0.04 -9.11
CA ASP A 153 -11.13 -0.29 -10.30
C ASP A 153 -11.90 0.98 -10.71
N PRO A 154 -11.67 1.54 -11.92
CA PRO A 154 -12.30 2.77 -12.38
C PRO A 154 -13.82 2.72 -12.34
N ASP A 155 -14.45 1.55 -12.54
CA ASP A 155 -15.91 1.40 -12.48
C ASP A 155 -16.47 1.72 -11.09
N THR A 156 -15.64 1.61 -10.05
CA THR A 156 -16.04 1.85 -8.65
C THR A 156 -15.63 3.22 -8.12
N ILE A 157 -14.50 3.75 -8.59
CA ILE A 157 -13.84 4.95 -8.07
C ILE A 157 -13.87 6.15 -9.03
N SER A 158 -14.31 5.95 -10.27
CA SER A 158 -14.56 6.99 -11.27
C SER A 158 -15.76 6.64 -12.19
N PRO A 159 -16.96 6.39 -11.61
CA PRO A 159 -18.12 5.85 -12.35
C PRO A 159 -18.70 6.80 -13.41
N PHE A 160 -18.36 8.09 -13.36
CA PHE A 160 -18.84 9.11 -14.31
C PHE A 160 -17.80 9.49 -15.37
N GLY A 161 -16.86 8.59 -15.63
CA GLY A 161 -15.85 8.71 -16.69
C GLY A 161 -14.47 9.15 -16.18
N ASN A 162 -13.47 9.00 -17.04
CA ASN A 162 -12.05 9.23 -16.73
C ASN A 162 -11.53 10.59 -17.23
N GLY A 163 -12.43 11.53 -17.54
CA GLY A 163 -12.07 12.85 -18.03
C GLY A 163 -11.56 13.77 -16.92
N PRO A 164 -10.81 14.85 -17.25
CA PRO A 164 -10.35 15.84 -16.29
C PRO A 164 -11.48 16.48 -15.47
N GLU A 165 -12.67 16.65 -16.04
CA GLU A 165 -13.85 17.20 -15.37
C GLU A 165 -14.53 16.18 -14.43
N SER A 166 -14.38 14.89 -14.72
CA SER A 166 -14.99 13.81 -13.94
C SER A 166 -14.13 13.36 -12.77
N SER A 167 -12.89 13.83 -12.66
CA SER A 167 -11.90 13.42 -11.64
C SER A 167 -11.45 14.60 -10.77
N TYR A 168 -10.89 14.30 -9.60
CA TYR A 168 -10.22 15.29 -8.75
C TYR A 168 -9.08 15.98 -9.54
N PRO A 169 -8.94 17.32 -9.48
CA PRO A 169 -9.58 18.25 -8.52
C PRO A 169 -10.96 18.79 -8.90
N ASN A 170 -11.48 18.48 -10.08
CA ASN A 170 -12.75 19.06 -10.58
C ASN A 170 -13.98 18.29 -10.08
N SER A 171 -13.79 17.07 -9.57
CA SER A 171 -14.81 16.26 -8.93
C SER A 171 -14.28 15.61 -7.64
N ILE A 172 -15.13 14.80 -6.99
CA ILE A 172 -14.76 13.98 -5.82
C ILE A 172 -14.14 12.63 -6.18
N TRP A 173 -14.10 12.26 -7.46
CA TRP A 173 -13.68 10.94 -7.93
C TRP A 173 -12.18 10.85 -8.18
N LEU A 174 -11.62 9.65 -8.11
CA LEU A 174 -10.18 9.45 -8.25
C LEU A 174 -9.77 9.56 -9.72
N ASN A 175 -8.54 10.02 -9.95
CA ASN A 175 -7.96 10.05 -11.30
C ASN A 175 -7.18 8.75 -11.60
N GLY A 176 -6.81 8.58 -12.86
CA GLY A 176 -6.09 7.42 -13.40
C GLY A 176 -4.73 7.10 -12.78
N LYS A 177 -4.12 8.09 -12.13
CA LYS A 177 -2.81 7.98 -11.49
C LYS A 177 -2.90 7.83 -9.98
N THR A 178 -4.11 7.81 -9.40
CA THR A 178 -4.28 7.68 -7.95
C THR A 178 -3.95 6.27 -7.48
N MET A 179 -3.11 6.15 -6.46
CA MET A 179 -2.59 4.91 -5.90
C MET A 179 -3.02 4.79 -4.43
N GLN A 180 -3.76 3.75 -4.08
CA GLN A 180 -4.14 3.54 -2.69
C GLN A 180 -2.99 2.86 -1.91
N SER A 181 -2.35 3.61 -1.03
CA SER A 181 -1.41 3.07 -0.03
C SER A 181 -2.13 2.39 1.14
N GLY A 182 -1.45 1.48 1.82
CA GLY A 182 -1.98 0.85 3.03
C GLY A 182 -1.20 -0.39 3.46
N ASN A 183 -1.35 -0.78 4.72
CA ASN A 183 -0.69 -1.98 5.24
C ASN A 183 -1.33 -3.27 4.69
N ILE A 184 -0.51 -4.31 4.54
CA ILE A 184 -0.93 -5.65 4.10
C ILE A 184 -0.74 -6.73 5.19
N ARG A 185 -0.40 -6.33 6.42
CA ARG A 185 -0.27 -7.27 7.54
C ARG A 185 -1.63 -7.70 8.05
N LEU A 186 -1.77 -8.99 8.39
CA LEU A 186 -3.05 -9.58 8.82
C LEU A 186 -3.29 -9.44 10.33
N ASN A 187 -2.23 -9.32 11.13
CA ASN A 187 -2.30 -9.31 12.57
C ASN A 187 -2.27 -7.88 13.12
N ASP A 188 -3.02 -7.66 14.20
CA ASP A 188 -3.04 -6.41 14.95
C ASP A 188 -1.83 -6.27 15.89
N GLY A 189 -1.62 -5.06 16.40
CA GLY A 189 -0.52 -4.73 17.31
C GLY A 189 0.84 -4.59 16.61
N ASP A 190 1.91 -4.44 17.38
CA ASP A 190 3.28 -4.41 16.86
C ASP A 190 3.73 -5.85 16.49
N PRO A 191 4.27 -6.07 15.27
CA PRO A 191 4.85 -7.37 14.89
C PRO A 191 5.86 -7.92 15.89
N LEU A 192 6.63 -7.04 16.54
CA LEU A 192 7.72 -7.46 17.42
C LEU A 192 7.29 -7.71 18.85
N THR A 193 6.05 -7.41 19.23
CA THR A 193 5.56 -7.60 20.60
C THR A 193 4.15 -8.21 20.63
N PRO A 194 3.97 -9.44 20.13
CA PRO A 194 2.64 -10.05 20.04
C PRO A 194 2.05 -10.29 21.44
N GLY A 195 0.95 -9.58 21.74
CA GLY A 195 0.20 -9.75 22.99
C GLY A 195 0.71 -8.95 24.20
N TYR A 196 1.73 -8.10 24.04
CA TYR A 196 2.25 -7.25 25.12
C TYR A 196 2.65 -5.85 24.61
N PRO A 197 2.70 -4.83 25.49
CA PRO A 197 2.95 -3.46 25.06
C PRO A 197 4.39 -3.24 24.58
N SER A 198 4.55 -2.54 23.46
CA SER A 198 5.85 -2.19 22.85
C SER A 198 6.56 -1.05 23.57
N ILE A 199 6.73 -1.17 24.89
CA ILE A 199 7.46 -0.19 25.71
C ILE A 199 8.92 -0.06 25.25
N ILE A 200 9.55 1.08 25.54
CA ILE A 200 10.87 1.45 24.99
C ILE A 200 11.92 0.33 25.22
N ASP A 201 12.00 -0.17 26.45
CA ASP A 201 12.95 -1.21 26.88
C ASP A 201 12.34 -2.63 26.91
N GLY A 202 11.19 -2.82 26.26
CA GLY A 202 10.50 -4.11 26.20
C GLY A 202 11.26 -5.14 25.36
N PHE A 203 11.08 -6.43 25.69
CA PHE A 203 11.50 -7.54 24.83
C PHE A 203 10.85 -7.39 23.44
N ARG A 204 11.54 -7.88 22.40
CA ARG A 204 11.08 -7.84 21.01
C ARG A 204 11.48 -9.14 20.33
N GLU A 205 10.57 -9.67 19.53
CA GLU A 205 10.88 -10.81 18.67
C GLU A 205 11.97 -10.46 17.65
N ASP A 206 12.67 -11.49 17.17
CA ASP A 206 13.63 -11.34 16.08
C ASP A 206 12.89 -11.01 14.78
N LEU A 207 13.34 -9.96 14.08
CA LEU A 207 12.81 -9.56 12.77
C LEU A 207 12.92 -10.67 11.72
N ASN A 208 13.85 -11.61 11.90
CA ASN A 208 14.04 -12.73 10.97
C ASN A 208 13.17 -13.94 11.31
N ASP A 209 12.53 -13.96 12.47
CA ASP A 209 11.65 -15.06 12.88
C ASP A 209 10.22 -14.83 12.37
N ASN A 210 10.03 -15.03 11.07
CA ASN A 210 8.74 -14.79 10.43
C ASN A 210 7.62 -15.71 10.93
N GLU A 211 7.96 -16.88 11.48
CA GLU A 211 6.97 -17.78 12.10
C GLU A 211 6.30 -17.12 13.31
N GLN A 212 7.01 -16.25 14.02
CA GLN A 212 6.47 -15.51 15.17
C GLN A 212 5.83 -14.17 14.78
N ILE A 213 6.46 -13.40 13.90
CA ILE A 213 6.01 -12.01 13.62
C ILE A 213 4.93 -11.93 12.52
N HIS A 214 4.81 -12.99 11.70
CA HIS A 214 3.83 -13.14 10.63
C HIS A 214 3.79 -11.95 9.64
N LEU A 215 4.96 -11.57 9.10
CA LEU A 215 5.03 -10.57 8.04
C LEU A 215 4.70 -11.21 6.67
N PRO A 216 4.12 -10.44 5.73
CA PRO A 216 3.92 -10.88 4.35
C PRO A 216 5.23 -11.28 3.67
N GLN A 217 5.21 -12.32 2.83
CA GLN A 217 6.43 -12.90 2.25
C GLN A 217 6.65 -12.58 0.77
N ILE A 218 5.61 -12.15 0.06
CA ILE A 218 5.74 -11.72 -1.34
C ILE A 218 5.61 -10.19 -1.47
N PRO A 219 6.41 -9.53 -2.33
CA PRO A 219 6.31 -8.09 -2.55
C PRO A 219 4.95 -7.68 -3.09
N SER A 220 4.50 -6.48 -2.69
CA SER A 220 3.29 -5.86 -3.23
C SER A 220 3.44 -4.35 -3.43
N GLN A 221 2.84 -3.84 -4.51
CA GLN A 221 2.94 -2.43 -4.87
C GLN A 221 1.61 -1.93 -5.48
N PRO A 222 1.04 -0.81 -5.00
CA PRO A 222 -0.09 -0.15 -5.66
C PRO A 222 0.38 0.64 -6.90
N ILE A 223 -0.49 0.67 -7.92
CA ILE A 223 -0.36 1.48 -9.13
C ILE A 223 -1.69 2.19 -9.46
N GLY A 224 -1.64 3.16 -10.37
CA GLY A 224 -2.83 3.79 -10.93
C GLY A 224 -3.54 2.86 -11.92
N TYR A 225 -4.83 3.08 -12.15
CA TYR A 225 -5.59 2.26 -13.10
C TYR A 225 -5.25 2.55 -14.57
N ASP A 226 -4.70 3.74 -14.87
CA ASP A 226 -4.15 4.03 -16.20
C ASP A 226 -2.99 3.07 -16.53
N ASP A 227 -2.21 2.69 -15.53
CA ASP A 227 -1.01 1.87 -15.73
C ASP A 227 -1.37 0.39 -15.95
N VAL A 228 -2.50 -0.06 -15.42
CA VAL A 228 -3.02 -1.42 -15.64
C VAL A 228 -3.41 -1.64 -17.09
N GLN A 229 -3.94 -0.62 -17.77
CA GLN A 229 -4.29 -0.73 -19.18
C GLN A 229 -3.05 -1.04 -20.03
N MET A 230 -1.89 -0.44 -19.69
CA MET A 230 -0.63 -0.73 -20.38
C MET A 230 -0.12 -2.15 -20.14
N ILE A 231 -0.41 -2.74 -18.97
CA ILE A 231 0.01 -4.13 -18.65
C ILE A 231 -0.70 -5.16 -19.54
N PHE A 232 -1.94 -4.89 -19.95
CA PHE A 232 -2.78 -5.82 -20.71
C PHE A 232 -3.13 -5.36 -22.14
N SER A 233 -2.53 -4.27 -22.62
CA SER A 233 -2.63 -3.81 -24.01
C SER A 233 -1.70 -4.58 -24.93
#